data_AF-A0A381F4G4-F1
#
_entry.id   AF-A0A381F4G4-F1
#
_cell.length_a   1.000
_cell.length_b   1.000
_cell.length_c   1.000
_cell.angle_alpha   90.00
_cell.angle_beta   90.00
_cell.angle_gamma   90.00
#
_symmetry.space_group_name_H-M   'P 1'
#
loop_
_entity.id
_entity.type
_entity.pdbx_description
1 polymer ?
#
loop_
_entity_poly.entity_id
_entity_poly.type
_entity_poly.pdbx_seq_one_letter_code
_entity_poly.pdbx_strand_id
1 'polypeptide(L)'
;MKLGVFSLSLSVKDLSKSKEFYEKLGFSAMGGGMENNYLIMKNGSTLIGLFQAMFDGNMLTFNPGWDENAQNLEEFDDVREIQKKLKESGVELDKTADETTSGPEHIFLKDPDGNMILIDQHR
;
A
#
# COMPACT_ATOMS: atom_id res chain seq x y z
N MET A 1 -5.77 -14.13 -7.77
CA MET A 1 -4.94 -12.92 -7.57
C MET A 1 -4.56 -12.89 -6.10
N LYS A 2 -3.26 -12.98 -5.79
CA LYS A 2 -2.73 -12.87 -4.42
C LYS A 2 -2.19 -11.45 -4.21
N LEU A 3 -3.04 -10.54 -3.73
CA LEU A 3 -2.68 -9.12 -3.55
C LEU A 3 -1.73 -8.85 -2.37
N GLY A 4 -1.48 -9.85 -1.51
CA GLY A 4 -0.62 -9.73 -0.35
C GLY A 4 -1.31 -9.01 0.82
N VAL A 5 -0.51 -8.35 1.66
CA VAL A 5 -1.02 -7.64 2.84
C VAL A 5 -1.77 -6.38 2.44
N PHE A 6 -2.86 -6.09 3.15
CA PHE A 6 -3.64 -4.87 3.00
C PHE A 6 -3.30 -3.84 4.09
N SER A 7 -3.29 -2.56 3.71
CA SER A 7 -3.31 -1.44 4.64
C SER A 7 -4.15 -0.28 4.09
N LEU A 8 -4.67 0.55 5.01
CA LEU A 8 -5.25 1.85 4.64
C LEU A 8 -4.17 2.93 4.75
N SER A 9 -3.83 3.54 3.62
CA SER A 9 -2.92 4.68 3.55
C SER A 9 -3.70 5.98 3.73
N LEU A 10 -3.42 6.67 4.83
CA LEU A 10 -4.10 7.89 5.25
C LEU A 10 -3.26 9.11 4.89
N SER A 11 -3.85 10.04 4.16
CA SER A 11 -3.27 11.37 3.94
C SER A 11 -3.49 12.22 5.20
N VAL A 12 -2.40 12.59 5.87
CA VAL A 12 -2.43 13.35 7.12
C VAL A 12 -1.77 14.71 6.98
N LYS A 13 -2.30 15.70 7.69
CA LYS A 13 -1.77 17.08 7.66
C LYS A 13 -0.55 17.26 8.56
N ASP A 14 -0.49 16.49 9.64
CA ASP A 14 0.54 16.55 10.68
C ASP A 14 0.83 15.13 11.16
N LEU A 15 1.97 14.59 10.73
CA LEU A 15 2.37 13.20 10.96
C LEU A 15 2.56 12.93 12.45
N SER A 16 3.19 13.86 13.18
CA SER A 16 3.44 13.73 14.61
C SER A 16 2.14 13.62 15.39
N LYS A 17 1.18 14.53 15.14
CA LYS A 17 -0.13 14.47 15.81
C LYS A 17 -0.92 13.22 15.46
N SER A 18 -0.84 12.79 14.20
CA SER A 18 -1.54 11.59 13.74
C SER A 18 -0.95 10.33 14.39
N LYS A 19 0.38 10.23 14.44
CA LYS A 19 1.09 9.15 15.16
C LYS A 19 0.61 9.08 16.61
N GLU A 20 0.68 10.18 17.35
CA GLU A 20 0.25 10.23 18.75
C GLU A 20 -1.22 9.83 18.94
N PHE A 21 -2.09 10.18 18.00
CA PHE A 21 -3.49 9.79 18.02
C PHE A 21 -3.66 8.27 17.84
N TYR A 22 -3.03 7.69 16.82
CA TYR A 22 -3.14 6.25 16.56
C TYR A 22 -2.43 5.40 17.62
N GLU A 23 -1.38 5.91 18.26
CA GLU A 23 -0.76 5.27 19.43
C GLU A 23 -1.74 5.13 20.60
N LYS A 24 -2.64 6.10 20.82
CA LYS A 24 -3.72 5.98 21.83
C LYS A 24 -4.75 4.91 21.48
N LEU A 25 -4.88 4.56 20.20
CA LEU A 25 -5.70 3.44 19.71
C LEU A 25 -4.97 2.10 19.76
N GLY A 26 -3.76 2.05 20.33
CA GLY A 26 -2.96 0.82 20.48
C GLY A 26 -2.12 0.46 19.25
N PHE A 27 -1.97 1.38 18.29
CA PHE A 27 -1.02 1.17 17.20
C PHE A 27 0.43 1.47 17.64
N SER A 28 1.39 0.79 17.02
CA SER A 28 2.82 1.10 17.15
C SER A 28 3.47 1.21 15.77
N ALA A 29 4.49 2.06 15.64
CA ALA A 29 5.25 2.16 14.41
C ALA A 29 6.00 0.85 14.11
N MET A 30 5.92 0.37 12.86
CA MET A 30 6.64 -0.82 12.38
C MET A 30 7.55 -0.54 11.19
N GLY A 31 7.38 0.60 10.52
CA GLY A 31 8.16 0.96 9.35
C GLY A 31 7.99 2.43 8.98
N GLY A 32 8.79 2.88 8.00
CA GLY A 32 8.89 4.29 7.65
C GLY A 32 9.72 5.09 8.65
N GLY A 33 9.63 6.42 8.54
CA GLY A 33 10.39 7.34 9.36
C GLY A 33 9.86 8.76 9.24
N MET A 34 9.89 9.49 10.35
CA MET A 34 9.42 10.89 10.40
C MET A 34 10.16 11.77 9.40
N GLU A 35 11.44 11.49 9.17
CA GLU A 35 12.31 12.15 8.20
C GLU A 35 11.86 11.94 6.75
N ASN A 36 11.16 10.84 6.48
CA ASN A 36 10.61 10.52 5.16
C ASN A 36 9.14 10.96 5.01
N ASN A 37 8.57 11.66 6.00
CA ASN A 37 7.17 12.09 6.04
C ASN A 37 6.14 10.94 6.00
N TYR A 38 6.50 9.73 6.42
CA TYR A 38 5.53 8.65 6.58
C TYR A 38 5.86 7.66 7.68
N LEU A 39 4.82 6.98 8.18
CA LEU A 39 4.94 5.86 9.12
C LEU A 39 3.97 4.74 8.73
N ILE A 40 4.41 3.50 8.84
CA ILE A 40 3.53 2.33 8.84
C ILE A 40 3.27 1.96 10.30
N MET A 41 2.00 1.91 10.68
CA MET A 41 1.53 1.66 12.03
C MET A 41 0.77 0.34 12.08
N LYS A 42 0.99 -0.43 13.15
CA LYS A 42 0.40 -1.76 13.33
C LYS A 42 -0.32 -1.90 14.67
N ASN A 43 -1.49 -2.55 14.67
CA ASN A 43 -2.20 -3.01 15.87
C ASN A 43 -2.74 -4.43 15.62
N GLY A 44 -2.18 -5.44 16.28
CA GLY A 44 -2.48 -6.84 15.97
C GLY A 44 -2.11 -7.15 14.52
N SER A 45 -3.08 -7.63 13.73
CA SER A 45 -2.92 -7.83 12.28
C SER A 45 -3.34 -6.62 11.42
N THR A 46 -3.79 -5.53 12.03
CA THR A 46 -4.28 -4.35 11.31
C THR A 46 -3.14 -3.39 11.00
N LEU A 47 -3.06 -2.94 9.74
CA LEU A 47 -2.08 -1.96 9.28
C LEU A 47 -2.75 -0.68 8.77
N ILE A 48 -2.14 0.45 9.10
CA ILE A 48 -2.41 1.74 8.47
C ILE A 48 -1.09 2.41 8.11
N GLY A 49 -1.06 3.15 7.02
CA GLY A 49 0.03 4.06 6.71
C GLY A 49 -0.40 5.50 6.98
N LEU A 50 0.48 6.30 7.57
CA LEU A 50 0.29 7.74 7.77
C LEU A 50 1.26 8.46 6.85
N PHE A 51 0.76 9.23 5.89
CA PHE A 51 1.58 9.92 4.89
C PHE A 51 1.29 11.40 4.89
N GLN A 52 2.32 12.22 5.13
CA GLN A 52 2.16 13.67 5.19
C GLN A 52 2.48 14.33 3.85
N ALA A 53 1.49 15.05 3.30
CA ALA A 53 1.63 15.87 2.09
C ALA A 53 2.13 15.10 0.84
N MET A 54 1.85 13.80 0.75
CA MET A 54 2.27 12.97 -0.40
C MET A 54 1.19 12.77 -1.47
N PHE A 55 -0.08 12.70 -1.07
CA PHE A 55 -1.22 12.48 -1.95
C PHE A 55 -2.50 13.05 -1.32
N ASP A 56 -3.50 13.32 -2.16
CA ASP A 56 -4.81 13.81 -1.73
C ASP A 56 -5.79 12.66 -1.51
N GLY A 57 -6.42 12.60 -0.34
CA GLY A 57 -7.36 11.54 0.02
C GLY A 57 -6.70 10.27 0.57
N ASN A 58 -7.50 9.29 0.93
CA ASN A 58 -7.02 8.00 1.45
C ASN A 58 -6.94 6.96 0.35
N MET A 59 -6.11 5.94 0.54
CA MET A 59 -5.83 4.94 -0.48
C MET A 59 -5.80 3.53 0.11
N LEU A 60 -6.48 2.60 -0.55
CA LEU A 60 -6.40 1.17 -0.28
C LEU A 60 -5.05 0.68 -0.84
N THR A 61 -4.19 0.15 0.02
CA THR A 61 -2.85 -0.29 -0.40
C THR A 61 -2.71 -1.78 -0.19
N PHE A 62 -2.24 -2.47 -1.23
CA PHE A 62 -1.95 -3.89 -1.21
C PHE A 62 -0.47 -4.11 -1.54
N ASN A 63 0.22 -4.95 -0.78
CA ASN A 63 1.64 -5.24 -0.98
C ASN A 63 1.85 -6.72 -1.29
N PRO A 64 1.82 -7.12 -2.57
CA PRO A 64 2.08 -8.49 -2.96
C PRO A 64 3.50 -8.89 -2.57
N GLY A 65 3.66 -10.14 -2.12
CA GLY A 65 4.95 -10.67 -1.69
C GLY A 65 5.31 -10.40 -0.23
N TRP A 66 4.48 -9.67 0.52
CA TRP A 66 4.66 -9.43 1.96
C TRP A 66 3.49 -9.94 2.82
N ASP A 67 3.83 -10.33 4.05
CA ASP A 67 2.88 -10.52 5.16
C ASP A 67 2.67 -9.23 5.97
N GLU A 68 1.83 -9.27 7.00
CA GLU A 68 1.59 -8.13 7.89
C GLU A 68 2.76 -7.74 8.79
N ASN A 69 3.86 -8.48 8.76
CA ASN A 69 5.11 -8.19 9.46
C ASN A 69 6.19 -7.66 8.50
N ALA A 70 5.80 -7.30 7.26
CA ALA A 70 6.71 -6.89 6.20
C ALA A 70 7.78 -7.95 5.90
N GLN A 71 7.44 -9.24 6.05
CA GLN A 71 8.31 -10.36 5.70
C GLN A 71 7.97 -10.90 4.32
N ASN A 72 9.02 -11.33 3.61
CA ASN A 72 8.89 -11.89 2.27
C ASN A 72 8.15 -13.24 2.29
N LEU A 73 7.13 -13.36 1.46
CA LEU A 73 6.44 -14.63 1.18
C LEU A 73 7.17 -15.41 0.08
N GLU A 74 7.25 -16.73 0.20
CA GLU A 74 7.85 -17.58 -0.84
C GLU A 74 7.03 -17.55 -2.15
N GLU A 75 5.70 -17.54 -2.03
CA GLU A 75 4.78 -17.51 -3.16
C GLU A 75 3.88 -16.27 -3.14
N PHE A 76 3.88 -15.51 -4.23
CA PHE A 76 2.98 -14.39 -4.47
C PHE A 76 2.74 -14.20 -5.97
N ASP A 77 1.71 -13.43 -6.33
CA ASP A 77 1.49 -13.02 -7.72
C ASP A 77 2.28 -11.72 -7.97
N ASP A 78 3.18 -11.69 -8.96
CA ASP A 78 3.90 -10.47 -9.36
C ASP A 78 2.91 -9.39 -9.84
N VAL A 79 3.18 -8.13 -9.52
CA VAL A 79 2.35 -6.98 -9.89
C VAL A 79 2.10 -6.88 -11.40
N ARG A 80 3.03 -7.35 -12.24
CA ARG A 80 2.86 -7.41 -13.70
C ARG A 80 1.85 -8.47 -14.12
N GLU A 81 1.82 -9.61 -13.43
CA GLU A 81 0.82 -10.66 -13.66
C GLU A 81 -0.55 -10.25 -13.12
N ILE A 82 -0.59 -9.52 -12.00
CA ILE A 82 -1.79 -8.88 -11.48
C ILE A 82 -2.35 -7.88 -12.51
N GLN A 83 -1.49 -6.99 -13.00
CA GLN A 83 -1.82 -6.01 -14.04
C GLN A 83 -2.44 -6.66 -15.28
N LYS A 84 -1.84 -7.73 -15.81
CA LYS A 84 -2.35 -8.43 -17.00
C LYS A 84 -3.77 -8.96 -16.77
N LYS A 85 -4.00 -9.64 -15.63
CA LYS A 85 -5.33 -10.17 -15.26
C LYS A 85 -6.37 -9.06 -15.12
N LEU A 86 -5.99 -7.90 -14.57
CA LEU A 86 -6.88 -6.74 -14.45
C LEU A 86 -7.26 -6.18 -15.83
N LYS A 87 -6.27 -5.97 -16.71
CA LYS A 87 -6.51 -5.49 -18.08
C LYS A 87 -7.38 -6.46 -18.89
N GLU A 88 -7.14 -7.77 -18.79
CA GLU A 88 -7.97 -8.81 -19.42
C GLU A 88 -9.42 -8.80 -18.94
N SER A 89 -9.64 -8.36 -17.70
CA SER A 89 -10.97 -8.25 -17.10
C SER A 89 -11.65 -6.90 -17.38
N GLY A 90 -11.04 -6.04 -18.20
CA GLY A 90 -11.59 -4.72 -18.54
C GLY A 90 -11.42 -3.66 -17.46
N VAL A 91 -10.52 -3.87 -16.49
CA VAL A 91 -10.19 -2.87 -15.47
C VAL A 91 -9.17 -1.89 -16.03
N GLU A 92 -9.49 -0.59 -15.98
CA GLU A 92 -8.58 0.48 -16.36
C GLU A 92 -7.55 0.75 -15.25
N LEU A 93 -6.30 0.99 -15.65
CA LEU A 93 -5.20 1.32 -14.75
C LEU A 93 -4.74 2.74 -15.05
N ASP A 94 -4.73 3.58 -14.02
CA ASP A 94 -4.22 4.95 -14.08
C ASP A 94 -2.68 4.97 -14.19
N LYS A 95 -2.01 3.98 -13.58
CA LYS A 95 -0.59 3.72 -13.75
C LYS A 95 -0.31 2.23 -13.91
N THR A 96 0.56 1.91 -14.85
CA THR A 96 0.99 0.53 -15.15
C THR A 96 2.44 0.26 -14.77
N ALA A 97 2.71 -0.98 -14.39
CA ALA A 97 4.04 -1.53 -14.20
C ALA A 97 4.74 -1.78 -15.55
N ASP A 98 6.07 -1.59 -15.59
CA ASP A 98 6.89 -1.97 -16.76
C ASP A 98 7.05 -3.50 -16.80
N GLU A 99 6.40 -4.14 -17.76
CA GLU A 99 6.37 -5.60 -17.93
C GLU A 99 7.72 -6.21 -18.33
N THR A 100 8.71 -5.39 -18.71
CA THR A 100 10.06 -5.84 -19.08
C THR A 100 11.02 -5.89 -17.89
N THR A 101 10.60 -5.37 -16.74
CA THR A 101 11.44 -5.29 -15.53
C THR A 101 11.08 -6.39 -14.53
N SER A 102 11.91 -6.54 -13.50
CA SER A 102 11.63 -7.38 -12.34
C SER A 102 11.96 -6.62 -11.07
N GLY A 103 11.43 -7.09 -9.94
CA GLY A 103 11.62 -6.42 -8.66
C GLY A 103 10.57 -5.34 -8.39
N PRO A 104 10.92 -4.34 -7.56
CA PRO A 104 9.97 -3.32 -7.10
C PRO A 104 9.26 -2.60 -8.24
N GLU A 105 7.93 -2.53 -8.16
CA GLU A 105 7.06 -1.77 -9.08
C GLU A 105 5.65 -1.66 -8.49
N HIS A 106 4.83 -0.76 -9.01
CA HIS A 106 3.45 -0.59 -8.59
C HIS A 106 2.49 -0.28 -9.72
N ILE A 107 1.22 -0.56 -9.45
CA ILE A 107 0.11 -0.09 -10.28
C ILE A 107 -0.86 0.75 -9.46
N PHE A 108 -1.49 1.70 -10.12
CA PHE A 108 -2.50 2.57 -9.54
C PHE A 108 -3.78 2.47 -10.35
N LEU A 109 -4.91 2.40 -9.65
CA LEU A 109 -6.24 2.31 -10.23
C LEU A 109 -7.28 2.86 -9.27
N LYS A 110 -8.50 3.01 -9.78
CA LYS A 110 -9.67 3.36 -8.98
C LYS A 110 -10.76 2.32 -9.14
N ASP A 111 -11.50 2.09 -8.07
CA ASP A 111 -12.73 1.30 -8.16
C ASP A 111 -13.88 2.13 -8.79
N PRO A 112 -15.07 1.54 -9.02
CA PRO A 112 -16.20 2.25 -9.63
C PRO A 112 -16.69 3.47 -8.85
N ASP A 113 -16.40 3.57 -7.56
CA ASP A 113 -16.79 4.67 -6.68
C ASP A 113 -15.67 5.72 -6.52
N GLY A 114 -14.54 5.53 -7.20
CA GLY A 114 -13.41 6.44 -7.20
C GLY A 114 -12.45 6.25 -6.03
N ASN A 115 -12.58 5.17 -5.25
CA ASN A 115 -11.61 4.86 -4.19
C ASN A 115 -10.27 4.51 -4.83
N MET A 116 -9.21 5.18 -4.35
CA MET A 116 -7.86 4.96 -4.84
C MET A 116 -7.31 3.62 -4.36
N ILE A 117 -6.74 2.85 -5.28
CA ILE A 117 -6.10 1.57 -5.01
C ILE A 117 -4.66 1.64 -5.51
N LEU A 118 -3.73 1.28 -4.63
CA LEU A 118 -2.32 1.07 -4.92
C LEU A 118 -2.00 -0.40 -4.68
N ILE A 119 -1.35 -1.03 -5.67
CA ILE A 119 -0.76 -2.35 -5.51
C ILE A 119 0.75 -2.15 -5.68
N ASP A 120 1.49 -2.22 -4.58
CA ASP A 120 2.90 -1.81 -4.48
C ASP A 120 3.79 -2.99 -4.07
N GLN A 121 4.55 -3.50 -5.05
CA GLN A 121 5.49 -4.60 -4.87
C GLN A 121 6.87 -4.06 -4.53
N HIS A 122 7.51 -4.64 -3.51
CA HIS A 122 8.81 -4.17 -3.00
C HIS A 122 9.98 -5.12 -3.28
N ARG A 123 9.78 -6.23 -4.01
CA ARG A 123 10.81 -7.25 -4.24
C ARG A 123 10.72 -7.91 -5.61
#